data_AF-A0A2D7A2X3-F1
#
_entry.id   AF-A0A2D7A2X3-F1
#
_cell.length_a   1.000
_cell.length_b   1.000
_cell.length_c   1.000
_cell.angle_alpha   90.00
_cell.angle_beta   90.00
_cell.angle_gamma   90.00
#
_symmetry.space_group_name_H-M   'P 1'
#
loop_
_entity.id
_entity.type
_entity.pdbx_description
1 polymer ?
#
loop_
_entity_poly.entity_id
_entity_poly.type
_entity_poly.pdbx_seq_one_letter_code
_entity_poly.pdbx_strand_id
1 'polypeptide(L)'
;MSILIWRYSHFLLALISSLFLIIASVTGGILALEPISESIQQYNVTSINNISLNQTILALRKNYDEIIEIEVTDNDFVIASVIKEDSQLKKIYIDPVSGESIGNVKKQNPFFAFVTNLHRSLFLKTIGRYFVGLVSLLLCLIAVTGFFLLAKRQGGFYNFFNKIQDKNLNQKFHVLFGKWLIIPIIIISTTGVFLSLEKLSFIPKNYLNYKWINKEKKSIQNQSTSSFFETIYLDEVRTLSFPFSKSEEDYFEVNLKDRKLLVDQFSGEVTKESYYPFIKLATRWNLILHTGKGNILWSIILFIASSSILFFMYTVFSISLKRLLRGKKTKEILKANECEYIILVGSETGNTFIFANIFFESLVKAGKNVFISPLNNYKKYNKAKNIIVFTSTYGNGEAPSNAVLFKEKFKKVTHVNEINFSVLGFGSLAYPKFCQFAIDVYEIFNSNVKFKSIIPLHKINEQSNNSFLEWTKVWSKVNSIDLRIEINNSEKEI
;
A
#
# COMPACT_ATOMS: atom_id res chain seq x y z
N MET A 1 3.43 -18.37 -11.74
CA MET A 1 4.54 -17.65 -11.08
C MET A 1 4.70 -18.18 -9.66
N SER A 2 5.90 -18.61 -9.24
CA SER A 2 6.09 -19.22 -7.91
C SER A 2 5.88 -18.18 -6.79
N ILE A 3 5.28 -18.58 -5.67
CA ILE A 3 5.06 -17.70 -4.51
C ILE A 3 6.37 -17.14 -3.94
N LEU A 4 7.45 -17.89 -4.17
CA LEU A 4 8.81 -17.53 -3.80
C LEU A 4 9.25 -16.21 -4.46
N ILE A 5 8.96 -16.04 -5.76
CA ILE A 5 9.33 -14.82 -6.50
C ILE A 5 8.60 -13.63 -5.90
N TRP A 6 7.28 -13.70 -5.76
CA TRP A 6 6.47 -12.60 -5.20
C TRP A 6 6.94 -12.19 -3.81
N ARG A 7 7.23 -13.15 -2.94
CA ARG A 7 7.66 -12.88 -1.56
C ARG A 7 9.06 -12.27 -1.51
N TYR A 8 9.98 -12.76 -2.36
CA TYR A 8 11.33 -12.21 -2.44
C TYR A 8 11.32 -10.80 -3.03
N SER A 9 10.57 -10.58 -4.12
CA SER A 9 10.40 -9.26 -4.72
C SER A 9 9.79 -8.26 -3.74
N HIS A 10 8.69 -8.62 -3.06
CA HIS A 10 8.07 -7.74 -2.07
C HIS A 10 9.04 -7.34 -0.96
N PHE A 11 9.79 -8.30 -0.40
CA PHE A 11 10.80 -8.03 0.62
C PHE A 11 11.94 -7.15 0.10
N LEU A 12 12.49 -7.46 -1.08
CA LEU A 12 13.62 -6.75 -1.66
C LEU A 12 13.26 -5.30 -2.00
N LEU A 13 12.08 -5.09 -2.59
CA LEU A 13 11.56 -3.76 -2.90
C LEU A 13 11.41 -2.93 -1.62
N ALA A 14 10.80 -3.50 -0.57
CA ALA A 14 10.63 -2.84 0.72
C ALA A 14 11.98 -2.52 1.39
N LEU A 15 12.95 -3.44 1.30
CA LEU A 15 14.28 -3.24 1.88
C LEU A 15 15.02 -2.07 1.22
N ILE A 16 15.10 -2.07 -0.12
CA ILE A 16 15.83 -1.04 -0.89
C ILE A 16 15.20 0.35 -0.71
N SER A 17 13.87 0.42 -0.56
CA SER A 17 13.15 1.69 -0.42
C SER A 17 12.91 2.12 1.03
N SER A 18 13.28 1.31 2.02
CA SER A 18 12.90 1.48 3.43
C SER A 18 13.24 2.85 4.01
N LEU A 19 14.49 3.30 3.88
CA LEU A 19 14.95 4.58 4.42
C LEU A 19 14.13 5.76 3.89
N PHE A 20 13.92 5.79 2.57
CA PHE A 20 13.17 6.87 1.93
C PHE A 20 11.67 6.79 2.21
N LEU A 21 11.11 5.59 2.30
CA LEU A 21 9.69 5.42 2.65
C LEU A 21 9.40 5.83 4.09
N ILE A 22 10.34 5.67 5.02
CA ILE A 22 10.19 6.21 6.37
C ILE A 22 10.06 7.74 6.32
N ILE A 23 10.97 8.42 5.60
CA ILE A 23 10.92 9.88 5.45
C ILE A 23 9.63 10.32 4.77
N ALA A 24 9.26 9.69 3.65
CA ALA A 24 8.06 10.01 2.89
C ALA A 24 6.78 9.79 3.70
N SER A 25 6.72 8.73 4.53
CA SER A 25 5.55 8.40 5.35
C SER A 25 5.41 9.34 6.54
N VAL A 26 6.52 9.71 7.21
CA VAL A 26 6.49 10.70 8.31
C VAL A 26 6.06 12.06 7.76
N THR A 27 6.71 12.52 6.69
CA THR A 27 6.39 13.83 6.08
C THR A 27 4.99 13.85 5.48
N GLY A 28 4.57 12.78 4.79
CA GLY A 28 3.22 12.65 4.23
C GLY A 28 2.13 12.61 5.31
N GLY A 29 2.38 11.91 6.42
CA GLY A 29 1.50 11.96 7.58
C GLY A 29 1.36 13.37 8.16
N ILE A 30 2.46 14.10 8.32
CA ILE A 30 2.42 15.50 8.77
C ILE A 30 1.62 16.38 7.79
N LEU A 31 1.86 16.25 6.48
CA LEU A 31 1.16 17.05 5.46
C LEU A 31 -0.33 16.71 5.37
N ALA A 32 -0.74 15.49 5.69
CA ALA A 32 -2.16 15.12 5.76
C ALA A 32 -2.92 15.89 6.87
N LEU A 33 -2.22 16.48 7.84
CA LEU A 33 -2.84 17.33 8.88
C LEU A 33 -3.05 18.78 8.42
N GLU A 34 -2.38 19.21 7.34
CA GLU A 34 -2.48 20.59 6.84
C GLU A 34 -3.90 20.91 6.34
N PRO A 35 -4.53 20.12 5.46
CA PRO A 35 -5.92 20.39 5.04
C PRO A 35 -6.90 20.38 6.20
N ILE A 36 -6.68 19.53 7.21
CA ILE A 36 -7.52 19.46 8.41
C ILE A 36 -7.42 20.80 9.16
N SER A 37 -6.20 21.28 9.38
CA SER A 37 -5.96 22.58 10.03
C SER A 37 -6.56 23.75 9.25
N GLU A 38 -6.47 23.74 7.92
CA GLU A 38 -7.08 24.75 7.05
C GLU A 38 -8.61 24.72 7.11
N SER A 39 -9.22 23.53 7.08
CA SER A 39 -10.68 23.35 7.06
C SER A 39 -11.40 23.72 8.38
N ILE A 40 -10.69 23.71 9.51
CA ILE A 40 -11.23 24.10 10.83
C ILE A 40 -11.36 25.62 10.96
N GLN A 41 -10.75 26.40 10.06
CA GLN A 41 -10.83 27.86 10.09
C GLN A 41 -12.27 28.34 9.89
N GLN A 42 -12.67 29.37 10.65
CA GLN A 42 -14.03 29.92 10.69
C GLN A 42 -14.37 30.79 9.46
N TYR A 43 -13.90 30.42 8.27
CA TYR A 43 -14.17 31.15 7.02
C TYR A 43 -15.27 30.49 6.18
N ASN A 44 -15.89 29.41 6.67
CA ASN A 44 -17.02 28.77 6.02
C ASN A 44 -18.26 29.64 6.16
N VAL A 45 -18.64 30.33 5.09
CA VAL A 45 -19.95 30.97 4.97
C VAL A 45 -20.93 29.98 4.35
N THR A 46 -22.17 30.00 4.83
CA THR A 46 -23.20 29.01 4.51
C THR A 46 -23.48 28.87 3.00
N SER A 47 -23.60 27.60 2.56
CA SER A 47 -24.14 27.11 1.27
C SER A 47 -23.78 27.89 0.01
N ILE A 48 -22.50 27.85 -0.37
CA ILE A 48 -21.98 28.37 -1.66
C ILE A 48 -22.80 27.94 -2.88
N ASN A 49 -23.39 26.75 -2.84
CA ASN A 49 -24.21 26.18 -3.92
C ASN A 49 -25.43 27.03 -4.30
N ASN A 50 -25.87 27.96 -3.44
CA ASN A 50 -27.03 28.81 -3.69
C ASN A 50 -26.67 30.28 -3.96
N ILE A 51 -25.38 30.62 -3.96
CA ILE A 51 -24.90 31.99 -4.13
C ILE A 51 -24.41 32.17 -5.57
N SER A 52 -25.07 33.05 -6.30
CA SER A 52 -24.66 33.41 -7.67
C SER A 52 -23.38 34.26 -7.64
N LEU A 53 -22.55 34.12 -8.67
CA LEU A 53 -21.33 34.93 -8.80
C LEU A 53 -21.66 36.44 -8.86
N ASN A 54 -22.78 36.82 -9.49
CA ASN A 54 -23.22 38.22 -9.56
C ASN A 54 -23.51 38.82 -8.17
N GLN A 55 -24.15 38.06 -7.26
CA GLN A 55 -24.41 38.53 -5.90
C GLN A 55 -23.12 38.92 -5.19
N THR A 56 -22.08 38.10 -5.30
CA THR A 56 -20.77 38.38 -4.70
C THR A 56 -20.07 39.58 -5.35
N ILE A 57 -20.14 39.71 -6.68
CA ILE A 57 -19.58 40.88 -7.38
C ILE A 57 -20.24 42.17 -6.89
N LEU A 58 -21.57 42.19 -6.78
CA LEU A 58 -22.33 43.35 -6.31
C LEU A 58 -22.00 43.71 -4.86
N ALA A 59 -21.90 42.71 -3.99
CA ALA A 59 -21.52 42.91 -2.59
C ALA A 59 -20.12 43.49 -2.45
N LEU A 60 -19.15 42.98 -3.22
CA LEU A 60 -17.78 43.50 -3.21
C LEU A 60 -17.66 44.92 -3.77
N ARG A 61 -18.36 45.24 -4.86
CA ARG A 61 -18.36 46.59 -5.45
C ARG A 61 -18.90 47.66 -4.50
N LYS A 62 -19.72 47.26 -3.51
CA LYS A 62 -20.22 48.17 -2.47
C LYS A 62 -19.16 48.51 -1.42
N ASN A 63 -18.21 47.60 -1.17
CA ASN A 63 -17.30 47.68 -0.03
C ASN A 63 -15.84 48.02 -0.43
N TYR A 64 -15.52 47.90 -1.72
CA TYR A 64 -14.17 48.04 -2.28
C TYR A 64 -14.17 48.86 -3.58
N ASP A 65 -13.10 49.62 -3.80
CA ASP A 65 -12.97 50.51 -4.97
C ASP A 65 -12.69 49.71 -6.25
N GLU A 66 -11.86 48.67 -6.14
CA GLU A 66 -11.47 47.81 -7.25
C GLU A 66 -11.36 46.35 -6.83
N ILE A 67 -11.78 45.45 -7.73
CA ILE A 67 -11.72 44.00 -7.56
C ILE A 67 -10.84 43.46 -8.68
N ILE A 68 -9.79 42.72 -8.34
CA ILE A 68 -8.86 42.13 -9.31
C ILE A 68 -9.21 40.67 -9.58
N GLU A 69 -9.49 39.90 -8.52
CA GLU A 69 -9.71 38.46 -8.62
C GLU A 69 -10.61 37.98 -7.49
N ILE A 70 -11.50 37.04 -7.80
CA ILE A 70 -12.26 36.22 -6.84
C ILE A 70 -11.81 34.77 -7.03
N GLU A 71 -11.44 34.09 -5.95
CA GLU A 71 -10.98 32.70 -5.93
C GLU A 71 -11.86 31.89 -4.97
N VAL A 72 -12.38 30.76 -5.42
CA VAL A 72 -13.08 29.76 -4.60
C VAL A 72 -12.14 28.60 -4.34
N THR A 73 -11.78 28.40 -3.08
CA THR A 73 -10.82 27.38 -2.65
C THR A 73 -11.45 25.98 -2.63
N ASP A 74 -10.63 24.93 -2.57
CA ASP A 74 -11.13 23.54 -2.48
C ASP A 74 -11.86 23.24 -1.15
N ASN A 75 -11.76 24.12 -0.15
CA ASN A 75 -12.48 24.04 1.13
C ASN A 75 -13.72 24.95 1.16
N ASP A 76 -14.20 25.41 0.00
CA ASP A 76 -15.37 26.30 -0.12
C ASP A 76 -15.20 27.64 0.62
N PHE A 77 -13.97 28.15 0.75
CA PHE A 77 -13.73 29.56 1.13
C PHE A 77 -13.66 30.44 -0.11
N VAL A 78 -14.18 31.67 0.00
CA VAL A 78 -14.09 32.70 -1.04
C VAL A 78 -13.04 33.73 -0.65
N ILE A 79 -12.06 33.90 -1.53
CA ILE A 79 -10.98 34.87 -1.40
C ILE A 79 -11.18 35.95 -2.45
N ALA A 80 -11.00 37.21 -2.08
CA ALA A 80 -10.96 38.33 -3.00
C ALA A 80 -9.63 39.08 -2.92
N SER A 81 -9.09 39.42 -4.08
CA SER A 81 -7.97 40.34 -4.25
C SER A 81 -8.53 41.72 -4.61
N VAL A 82 -8.53 42.64 -3.65
CA VAL A 82 -9.23 43.94 -3.73
C VAL A 82 -8.32 45.09 -3.34
N ILE A 83 -8.65 46.28 -3.82
CA ILE A 83 -8.01 47.55 -3.44
C ILE A 83 -9.06 48.42 -2.74
N LYS A 84 -8.68 49.04 -1.62
CA LYS A 84 -9.53 49.95 -0.84
C LYS A 84 -8.71 51.11 -0.34
N GLU A 85 -9.14 52.36 -0.55
CA GLU A 85 -8.71 53.65 0.05
C GLU A 85 -7.18 53.92 0.22
N ASP A 86 -6.39 52.99 0.75
CA ASP A 86 -4.92 53.02 0.90
C ASP A 86 -4.15 52.63 -0.39
N SER A 87 -4.85 52.35 -1.49
CA SER A 87 -4.28 51.89 -2.77
C SER A 87 -3.41 50.62 -2.68
N GLN A 88 -3.49 49.85 -1.59
CA GLN A 88 -2.77 48.60 -1.45
C GLN A 88 -3.64 47.41 -1.86
N LEU A 89 -3.05 46.51 -2.63
CA LEU A 89 -3.67 45.23 -2.96
C LEU A 89 -3.73 44.33 -1.72
N LYS A 90 -4.95 43.97 -1.31
CA LYS A 90 -5.20 43.06 -0.18
C LYS A 90 -5.85 41.78 -0.68
N LYS A 91 -5.32 40.64 -0.25
CA LYS A 91 -5.90 39.31 -0.48
C LYS A 91 -6.57 38.82 0.81
N ILE A 92 -7.89 38.77 0.81
CA ILE A 92 -8.72 38.58 2.01
C ILE A 92 -9.77 37.49 1.80
N TYR A 93 -10.12 36.79 2.88
CA TYR A 93 -11.33 35.97 2.94
C TYR A 93 -12.54 36.89 3.09
N ILE A 94 -13.59 36.59 2.34
CA ILE A 94 -14.79 37.42 2.29
C ILE A 94 -16.04 36.61 2.57
N ASP A 95 -17.08 37.30 3.05
CA ASP A 95 -18.44 36.78 3.00
C ASP A 95 -19.01 37.02 1.59
N PRO A 96 -19.37 35.97 0.84
CA PRO A 96 -19.85 36.13 -0.53
C PRO A 96 -21.21 36.82 -0.67
N VAL A 97 -21.98 36.97 0.42
CA VAL A 97 -23.29 37.64 0.45
C VAL A 97 -23.16 39.10 0.88
N SER A 98 -22.44 39.37 1.96
CA SER A 98 -22.28 40.74 2.49
C SER A 98 -21.11 41.51 1.86
N GLY A 99 -20.13 40.80 1.31
CA GLY A 99 -18.88 41.36 0.79
C GLY A 99 -17.95 41.85 1.90
N GLU A 100 -18.19 41.51 3.16
CA GLU A 100 -17.33 41.93 4.28
C GLU A 100 -16.07 41.04 4.39
N SER A 101 -14.97 41.63 4.85
CA SER A 101 -13.72 40.91 5.11
C SER A 101 -13.84 40.07 6.38
N ILE A 102 -13.78 38.74 6.26
CA ILE A 102 -13.79 37.81 7.40
C ILE A 102 -12.36 37.57 7.92
N GLY A 103 -11.33 37.81 7.10
CA GLY A 103 -9.94 37.72 7.56
C GLY A 103 -8.90 37.86 6.46
N ASN A 104 -7.64 38.00 6.83
CA ASN A 104 -6.53 38.07 5.88
C ASN A 104 -6.09 36.67 5.44
N VAL A 105 -5.77 36.49 4.16
CA VAL A 105 -5.20 35.23 3.67
C VAL A 105 -3.79 35.07 4.22
N LYS A 106 -3.60 34.06 5.08
CA LYS A 106 -2.29 33.74 5.66
C LYS A 106 -1.46 32.96 4.65
N LYS A 107 -0.16 33.27 4.59
CA LYS A 107 0.82 32.41 3.88
C LYS A 107 0.86 31.04 4.55
N GLN A 108 1.22 30.01 3.78
CA GLN A 108 1.44 28.66 4.29
C GLN A 108 2.36 28.70 5.51
N ASN A 109 2.03 27.93 6.55
CA ASN A 109 2.85 27.85 7.75
C ASN A 109 4.29 27.42 7.36
N PRO A 110 5.35 28.14 7.82
CA PRO A 110 6.74 27.79 7.51
C PRO A 110 7.10 26.33 7.80
N PHE A 111 6.51 25.74 8.83
CA PHE A 111 6.68 24.33 9.16
C PHE A 111 6.16 23.40 8.04
N PHE A 112 4.92 23.62 7.56
CA PHE A 112 4.37 22.82 6.45
C PHE A 112 5.12 23.08 5.14
N ALA A 113 5.58 24.31 4.90
CA ALA A 113 6.42 24.62 3.74
C ALA A 113 7.76 23.86 3.78
N PHE A 114 8.41 23.80 4.94
CA PHE A 114 9.62 23.00 5.16
C PHE A 114 9.36 21.51 4.90
N VAL A 115 8.32 20.95 5.50
CA VAL A 115 7.95 19.52 5.34
C VAL A 115 7.58 19.23 3.88
N THR A 116 6.90 20.14 3.19
CA THR A 116 6.56 20.03 1.77
C THR A 116 7.81 19.92 0.90
N ASN A 117 8.82 20.73 1.17
CA ASN A 117 10.08 20.70 0.41
C ASN A 117 10.87 19.41 0.65
N LEU A 118 10.89 18.92 1.90
CA LEU A 118 11.47 17.62 2.26
C LEU A 118 10.73 16.48 1.56
N HIS A 119 9.39 16.45 1.63
CA HIS A 119 8.56 15.41 1.04
C HIS A 119 8.67 15.34 -0.48
N ARG A 120 8.64 16.50 -1.15
CA ARG A 120 8.61 16.58 -2.63
C ARG A 120 9.97 16.46 -3.27
N SER A 121 11.05 16.81 -2.56
CA SER A 121 12.36 16.94 -3.18
C SER A 121 13.54 16.64 -2.27
N LEU A 122 13.35 16.22 -1.02
CA LEU A 122 14.44 15.97 -0.07
C LEU A 122 15.42 17.16 0.08
N PHE A 123 14.98 18.39 -0.23
CA PHE A 123 15.83 19.59 -0.41
C PHE A 123 16.87 19.53 -1.54
N LEU A 124 16.83 18.50 -2.40
CA LEU A 124 17.74 18.27 -3.53
C LEU A 124 17.17 18.74 -4.88
N LYS A 125 16.16 19.61 -4.88
CA LYS A 125 15.51 20.18 -6.08
C LYS A 125 15.11 19.07 -7.07
N THR A 126 15.54 19.14 -8.33
CA THR A 126 15.17 18.20 -9.40
C THR A 126 15.62 16.77 -9.13
N ILE A 127 16.85 16.59 -8.62
CA ILE A 127 17.40 15.27 -8.30
C ILE A 127 16.53 14.59 -7.24
N GLY A 128 16.16 15.34 -6.21
CA GLY A 128 15.28 14.83 -5.18
C GLY A 128 13.89 14.48 -5.67
N ARG A 129 13.31 15.24 -6.61
CA ARG A 129 12.02 14.90 -7.24
C ARG A 129 12.10 13.57 -8.00
N TYR A 130 13.21 13.29 -8.67
CA TYR A 130 13.46 11.99 -9.29
C TYR A 130 13.46 10.86 -8.25
N PHE A 131 14.20 11.03 -7.15
CA PHE A 131 14.25 10.03 -6.08
C PHE A 131 12.88 9.78 -5.44
N VAL A 132 12.14 10.85 -5.11
CA VAL A 132 10.78 10.74 -4.57
C VAL A 132 9.86 10.00 -5.55
N GLY A 133 9.91 10.34 -6.84
CA GLY A 133 9.13 9.64 -7.86
C GLY A 133 9.48 8.15 -7.99
N LEU A 134 10.77 7.81 -7.95
CA LEU A 134 11.22 6.41 -7.95
C LEU A 134 10.71 5.67 -6.70
N VAL A 135 10.81 6.29 -5.52
CA VAL A 135 10.34 5.71 -4.26
C VAL A 135 8.81 5.52 -4.27
N SER A 136 8.04 6.46 -4.82
CA SER A 136 6.60 6.30 -5.02
C SER A 136 6.28 5.12 -5.96
N LEU A 137 7.07 4.92 -7.02
CA LEU A 137 6.92 3.77 -7.93
C LEU A 137 7.22 2.45 -7.20
N LEU A 138 8.29 2.41 -6.40
CA LEU A 138 8.62 1.24 -5.59
C LEU A 138 7.51 0.93 -4.58
N LEU A 139 6.93 1.94 -3.92
CA LEU A 139 5.77 1.76 -3.04
C LEU A 139 4.57 1.17 -3.78
N CYS A 140 4.29 1.65 -4.99
CA CYS A 140 3.22 1.11 -5.84
C CYS A 140 3.46 -0.38 -6.14
N LEU A 141 4.69 -0.78 -6.49
CA LEU A 141 5.05 -2.19 -6.71
C LEU A 141 4.96 -3.02 -5.43
N ILE A 142 5.36 -2.48 -4.28
CA ILE A 142 5.22 -3.14 -2.96
C ILE A 142 3.74 -3.38 -2.64
N ALA A 143 2.87 -2.40 -2.89
CA ALA A 143 1.44 -2.53 -2.68
C ALA A 143 0.83 -3.61 -3.59
N VAL A 144 1.12 -3.57 -4.89
CA VAL A 144 0.63 -4.58 -5.86
C VAL A 144 1.12 -5.99 -5.49
N THR A 145 2.41 -6.16 -5.21
CA THR A 145 2.96 -7.46 -4.80
C THR A 145 2.38 -7.94 -3.48
N GLY A 146 2.15 -7.03 -2.51
CA GLY A 146 1.53 -7.31 -1.22
C GLY A 146 0.08 -7.77 -1.37
N PHE A 147 -0.69 -7.15 -2.26
CA PHE A 147 -2.05 -7.56 -2.59
C PHE A 147 -2.13 -9.00 -3.11
N PHE A 148 -1.26 -9.36 -4.07
CA PHE A 148 -1.21 -10.74 -4.59
C PHE A 148 -0.79 -11.76 -3.53
N LEU A 149 0.20 -11.43 -2.68
CA LEU A 149 0.63 -12.29 -1.58
C LEU A 149 -0.50 -12.49 -0.57
N LEU A 150 -1.26 -11.45 -0.27
CA LEU A 150 -2.39 -11.48 0.65
C LEU A 150 -3.52 -12.36 0.11
N ALA A 151 -3.90 -12.19 -1.16
CA ALA A 151 -4.90 -13.02 -1.82
C ALA A 151 -4.48 -14.50 -1.81
N LYS A 152 -3.23 -14.79 -2.16
CA LYS A 152 -2.73 -16.16 -2.18
C LYS A 152 -2.68 -16.79 -0.78
N ARG A 153 -2.28 -16.01 0.23
CA ARG A 153 -2.24 -16.45 1.63
C ARG A 153 -3.62 -16.84 2.16
N GLN A 154 -4.67 -16.12 1.76
CA GLN A 154 -6.05 -16.42 2.15
C GLN A 154 -6.68 -17.56 1.34
N GLY A 155 -5.95 -18.15 0.39
CA GLY A 155 -6.45 -19.23 -0.47
C GLY A 155 -7.25 -18.75 -1.68
N GLY A 156 -7.10 -17.48 -2.07
CA GLY A 156 -7.72 -16.88 -3.25
C GLY A 156 -8.34 -15.51 -2.97
N PHE A 157 -8.70 -14.78 -4.03
CA PHE A 157 -9.33 -13.46 -3.93
C PHE A 157 -10.70 -13.50 -3.25
N TYR A 158 -11.47 -14.58 -3.41
CA TYR A 158 -12.78 -14.75 -2.76
C TYR A 158 -12.69 -14.88 -1.23
N ASN A 159 -11.57 -15.35 -0.70
CA ASN A 159 -11.36 -15.54 0.74
C ASN A 159 -10.65 -14.36 1.41
N PHE A 160 -10.50 -13.24 0.70
CA PHE A 160 -9.66 -12.11 1.13
C PHE A 160 -10.02 -11.57 2.52
N PHE A 161 -11.30 -11.61 2.91
CA PHE A 161 -11.77 -11.10 4.21
C PHE A 161 -11.91 -12.16 5.32
N ASN A 162 -11.48 -13.41 5.10
CA ASN A 162 -11.54 -14.45 6.12
C ASN A 162 -10.67 -14.13 7.35
N LYS A 163 -11.03 -14.72 8.50
CA LYS A 163 -10.34 -14.50 9.78
C LYS A 163 -8.89 -14.98 9.73
N ILE A 164 -7.97 -14.15 10.22
CA ILE A 164 -6.54 -14.46 10.28
C ILE A 164 -6.25 -15.29 11.53
N GLN A 165 -5.61 -16.45 11.36
CA GLN A 165 -5.29 -17.39 12.44
C GLN A 165 -3.81 -17.41 12.82
N ASP A 166 -3.10 -16.29 12.61
CA ASP A 166 -1.70 -16.19 13.01
C ASP A 166 -1.57 -15.99 14.52
N LYS A 167 -0.77 -16.84 15.16
CA LYS A 167 -0.39 -16.68 16.58
C LYS A 167 0.63 -15.55 16.82
N ASN A 168 1.43 -15.20 15.81
CA ASN A 168 2.39 -14.10 15.91
C ASN A 168 1.69 -12.76 15.66
N LEU A 169 1.70 -11.88 16.65
CA LEU A 169 1.04 -10.57 16.60
C LEU A 169 1.55 -9.70 15.44
N ASN A 170 2.87 -9.61 15.23
CA ASN A 170 3.45 -8.79 14.14
C ASN A 170 2.95 -9.28 12.78
N GLN A 171 2.90 -10.60 12.58
CA GLN A 171 2.44 -11.18 11.34
C GLN A 171 0.92 -11.03 11.16
N LYS A 172 0.15 -11.19 12.24
CA LYS A 172 -1.30 -11.01 12.27
C LYS A 172 -1.69 -9.58 11.89
N PHE A 173 -1.09 -8.59 12.54
CA PHE A 173 -1.39 -7.17 12.29
C PHE A 173 -0.86 -6.68 10.95
N HIS A 174 0.30 -7.17 10.49
CA HIS A 174 0.79 -6.89 9.13
C HIS A 174 -0.23 -7.32 8.06
N VAL A 175 -0.85 -8.49 8.23
CA VAL A 175 -1.90 -8.96 7.31
C VAL A 175 -3.19 -8.17 7.48
N LEU A 176 -3.59 -7.90 8.73
CA LEU A 176 -4.86 -7.22 9.03
C LEU A 176 -4.88 -5.81 8.47
N PHE A 177 -3.86 -5.00 8.79
CA PHE A 177 -3.74 -3.65 8.24
C PHE A 177 -3.51 -3.69 6.73
N GLY A 178 -2.79 -4.70 6.23
CA GLY A 178 -2.64 -4.93 4.80
C GLY A 178 -3.99 -5.08 4.08
N LYS A 179 -4.96 -5.80 4.67
CA LYS A 179 -6.32 -5.92 4.09
C LYS A 179 -7.06 -4.58 4.03
N TRP A 180 -6.95 -3.78 5.08
CA TRP A 180 -7.77 -2.56 5.26
C TRP A 180 -7.20 -1.36 4.51
N LEU A 181 -5.87 -1.25 4.45
CA LEU A 181 -5.19 -0.05 3.96
C LEU A 181 -4.59 -0.21 2.55
N ILE A 182 -4.75 -1.37 1.91
CA ILE A 182 -4.21 -1.58 0.55
C ILE A 182 -4.75 -0.58 -0.47
N ILE A 183 -6.05 -0.26 -0.40
CA ILE A 183 -6.68 0.67 -1.35
C ILE A 183 -6.12 2.10 -1.17
N PRO A 184 -6.14 2.70 0.05
CA PRO A 184 -5.49 3.99 0.28
C PRO A 184 -4.01 4.02 -0.14
N ILE A 185 -3.24 2.98 0.15
CA ILE A 185 -1.81 2.93 -0.19
C ILE A 185 -1.59 2.87 -1.71
N ILE A 186 -2.42 2.13 -2.45
CA ILE A 186 -2.38 2.12 -3.92
C ILE A 186 -2.70 3.52 -4.46
N ILE A 187 -3.72 4.20 -3.93
CA ILE A 187 -4.08 5.56 -4.35
C ILE A 187 -2.93 6.54 -4.06
N ILE A 188 -2.36 6.55 -2.85
CA ILE A 188 -1.24 7.44 -2.48
C ILE A 188 -0.01 7.20 -3.35
N SER A 189 0.35 5.94 -3.59
CA SER A 189 1.53 5.60 -4.37
C SER A 189 1.36 5.92 -5.86
N THR A 190 0.21 5.58 -6.46
CA THR A 190 -0.08 5.88 -7.87
C THR A 190 -0.18 7.39 -8.13
N THR A 191 -0.88 8.12 -7.27
CA THR A 191 -0.96 9.59 -7.34
C THR A 191 0.41 10.26 -7.15
N GLY A 192 1.23 9.74 -6.23
CA GLY A 192 2.61 10.21 -6.01
C GLY A 192 3.51 10.00 -7.23
N VAL A 193 3.40 8.85 -7.91
CA VAL A 193 4.08 8.60 -9.20
C VAL A 193 3.62 9.61 -10.25
N PHE A 194 2.30 9.79 -10.41
CA PHE A 194 1.73 10.70 -11.41
C PHE A 194 2.23 12.13 -11.22
N LEU A 195 2.12 12.67 -10.01
CA LEU A 195 2.55 14.04 -9.67
C LEU A 195 4.07 14.21 -9.86
N SER A 196 4.86 13.18 -9.58
CA SER A 196 6.30 13.22 -9.80
C SER A 196 6.64 13.26 -11.29
N LEU A 197 5.98 12.44 -12.12
CA LEU A 197 6.15 12.43 -13.57
C LEU A 197 5.77 13.78 -14.19
N GLU A 198 4.69 14.40 -13.71
CA GLU A 198 4.28 15.73 -14.14
C GLU A 198 5.36 16.78 -13.82
N LYS A 199 5.85 16.81 -12.58
CA LYS A 199 6.87 17.79 -12.17
C LYS A 199 8.21 17.63 -12.88
N LEU A 200 8.51 16.43 -13.38
CA LEU A 200 9.68 16.13 -14.18
C LEU A 200 9.47 16.39 -15.69
N SER A 201 8.29 16.89 -16.07
CA SER A 201 7.91 17.19 -17.47
C SER A 201 7.92 15.97 -18.40
N PHE A 202 7.78 14.75 -17.86
CA PHE A 202 7.55 13.55 -18.67
C PHE A 202 6.14 13.51 -19.28
N ILE A 203 5.22 14.29 -18.72
CA ILE A 203 3.87 14.49 -19.25
C ILE A 203 3.89 15.74 -20.15
N PRO A 204 3.47 15.64 -21.43
CA PRO A 204 3.50 16.78 -22.35
C PRO A 204 2.68 17.96 -21.81
N LYS A 205 3.28 19.16 -21.80
CA LYS A 205 2.62 20.41 -21.39
C LYS A 205 1.66 20.99 -22.46
N ASN A 206 1.46 20.26 -23.56
CA ASN A 206 0.59 20.68 -24.68
C ASN A 206 -0.90 20.79 -24.29
N TYR A 207 -1.27 20.54 -23.03
CA TYR A 207 -2.57 20.87 -22.46
C TYR A 207 -2.83 22.38 -22.29
N LEU A 208 -1.83 23.24 -22.49
CA LEU A 208 -2.00 24.69 -22.50
C LEU A 208 -2.51 25.23 -23.84
N ASN A 209 -2.59 24.39 -24.88
CA ASN A 209 -3.24 24.75 -26.15
C ASN A 209 -4.76 24.62 -26.01
N TYR A 210 -5.37 25.67 -25.49
CA TYR A 210 -6.82 25.81 -25.42
C TYR A 210 -7.40 25.89 -26.82
N LYS A 211 -8.27 24.93 -27.17
CA LYS A 211 -9.10 25.02 -28.37
C LYS A 211 -10.29 25.90 -28.04
N TRP A 212 -10.17 27.18 -28.36
CA TRP A 212 -11.24 28.14 -28.16
C TRP A 212 -12.40 27.90 -29.12
N ILE A 213 -13.59 27.77 -28.57
CA ILE A 213 -14.85 27.75 -29.30
C ILE A 213 -15.45 29.14 -29.17
N ASN A 214 -15.62 29.83 -30.29
CA ASN A 214 -16.35 31.10 -30.32
C ASN A 214 -17.85 30.80 -30.19
N LYS A 215 -18.53 31.47 -29.26
CA LYS A 215 -19.99 31.49 -29.22
C LYS A 215 -20.47 32.69 -30.03
N GLU A 216 -21.38 32.46 -30.96
CA GLU A 216 -21.98 33.55 -31.75
C GLU A 216 -22.72 34.51 -30.81
N LYS A 217 -22.46 35.82 -30.95
CA LYS A 217 -23.26 36.88 -30.32
C LYS A 217 -24.69 36.73 -30.83
N LYS A 218 -25.66 36.41 -29.97
CA LYS A 218 -27.07 36.50 -30.35
C LYS A 218 -27.36 37.96 -30.66
N SER A 219 -27.94 38.23 -31.84
CA SER A 219 -28.27 39.59 -32.27
C SER A 219 -29.09 40.29 -31.20
N ILE A 220 -28.66 41.48 -30.82
CA ILE A 220 -29.33 42.38 -29.87
C ILE A 220 -30.69 42.78 -30.48
N GLN A 221 -31.72 41.99 -30.23
CA GLN A 221 -33.11 42.34 -30.48
C GLN A 221 -33.96 41.77 -29.34
N ASN A 222 -34.20 42.63 -28.35
CA ASN A 222 -35.29 42.53 -27.36
C ASN A 222 -35.49 41.19 -26.64
N GLN A 223 -34.50 40.73 -25.90
CA GLN A 223 -34.72 39.92 -24.71
C GLN A 223 -33.78 40.42 -23.62
N SER A 224 -34.29 40.62 -22.40
CA SER A 224 -33.47 40.87 -21.22
C SER A 224 -32.59 39.65 -20.97
N THR A 225 -31.41 39.62 -21.59
CA THR A 225 -30.43 38.57 -21.41
C THR A 225 -29.87 38.71 -20.00
N SER A 226 -30.32 37.85 -19.09
CA SER A 226 -29.70 37.69 -17.78
C SER A 226 -28.19 37.48 -17.96
N SER A 227 -27.38 38.26 -17.26
CA SER A 227 -25.92 38.18 -17.33
C SER A 227 -25.45 36.77 -16.99
N PHE A 228 -24.39 36.26 -17.64
CA PHE A 228 -23.80 34.95 -17.32
C PHE A 228 -23.56 34.79 -15.81
N PHE A 229 -23.14 35.87 -15.15
CA PHE A 229 -22.85 35.91 -13.72
C PHE A 229 -24.08 35.65 -12.82
N GLU A 230 -25.30 35.87 -13.30
CA GLU A 230 -26.54 35.59 -12.56
C GLU A 230 -26.91 34.11 -12.58
N THR A 231 -26.46 33.39 -13.62
CA THR A 231 -26.81 31.98 -13.84
C THR A 231 -25.79 31.00 -13.25
N ILE A 232 -24.57 31.47 -12.97
CA ILE A 232 -23.47 30.65 -12.46
C ILE A 232 -23.36 30.78 -10.94
N TYR A 233 -23.29 29.66 -10.26
CA TYR A 233 -23.12 29.59 -8.80
C TYR A 233 -21.64 29.48 -8.43
N LEU A 234 -21.30 29.98 -7.25
CA LEU A 234 -19.93 30.00 -6.76
C LEU A 234 -19.31 28.60 -6.61
N ASP A 235 -20.11 27.55 -6.43
CA ASP A 235 -19.62 26.18 -6.29
C ASP A 235 -19.06 25.64 -7.62
N GLU A 236 -19.49 26.17 -8.76
CA GLU A 236 -18.96 25.83 -10.08
C GLU A 236 -17.70 26.64 -10.45
N VAL A 237 -17.54 27.81 -9.82
CA VAL A 237 -16.46 28.76 -10.07
C VAL A 237 -15.20 28.36 -9.30
N ARG A 238 -14.03 28.52 -9.92
CA ARG A 238 -12.74 28.43 -9.23
C ARG A 238 -12.07 29.79 -9.15
N THR A 239 -11.97 30.49 -10.27
CA THR A 239 -11.49 31.87 -10.27
C THR A 239 -12.30 32.73 -11.23
N LEU A 240 -12.51 33.99 -10.86
CA LEU A 240 -12.93 35.08 -11.73
C LEU A 240 -11.82 36.13 -11.68
N SER A 241 -11.16 36.38 -12.80
CA SER A 241 -10.21 37.49 -12.94
C SER A 241 -10.90 38.63 -13.68
N PHE A 242 -10.80 39.84 -13.14
CA PHE A 242 -11.37 41.05 -13.71
C PHE A 242 -10.49 41.57 -14.86
N PRO A 243 -11.10 42.24 -15.87
CA PRO A 243 -10.34 42.86 -16.96
C PRO A 243 -9.40 43.94 -16.41
N PHE A 244 -8.21 44.05 -17.00
CA PHE A 244 -7.20 45.02 -16.58
C PHE A 244 -7.58 46.46 -16.95
N SER A 245 -8.30 46.65 -18.06
CA SER A 245 -8.76 47.95 -18.52
C SER A 245 -10.20 47.90 -19.03
N LYS A 246 -10.76 49.08 -19.34
CA LYS A 246 -12.09 49.24 -19.95
C LYS A 246 -12.08 49.05 -21.48
N SER A 247 -11.00 48.51 -22.04
CA SER A 247 -10.87 48.26 -23.49
C SER A 247 -11.76 47.09 -23.92
N GLU A 248 -12.42 47.18 -25.09
CA GLU A 248 -13.24 46.09 -25.66
C GLU A 248 -12.46 44.78 -25.89
N GLU A 249 -11.12 44.83 -25.90
CA GLU A 249 -10.25 43.66 -26.02
C GLU A 249 -10.04 42.92 -24.69
N ASP A 250 -10.40 43.52 -23.56
CA ASP A 250 -10.27 42.93 -22.22
C ASP A 250 -11.58 42.25 -21.79
N TYR A 251 -11.43 41.02 -21.28
CA TYR A 251 -12.54 40.16 -20.88
C TYR A 251 -12.43 39.79 -19.40
N PHE A 252 -13.56 39.45 -18.80
CA PHE A 252 -13.55 38.65 -17.59
C PHE A 252 -13.07 37.24 -17.92
N GLU A 253 -12.11 36.73 -17.15
CA GLU A 253 -11.66 35.35 -17.26
C GLU A 253 -12.28 34.51 -16.14
N VAL A 254 -13.15 33.56 -16.52
CA VAL A 254 -13.80 32.65 -15.56
C VAL A 254 -13.25 31.25 -15.72
N ASN A 255 -12.56 30.75 -14.70
CA ASN A 255 -12.14 29.36 -14.62
C ASN A 255 -13.16 28.56 -13.82
N LEU A 256 -13.88 27.67 -14.48
CA LEU A 256 -14.80 26.72 -13.85
C LEU A 256 -14.07 25.42 -13.47
N LYS A 257 -14.81 24.45 -12.91
CA LYS A 257 -14.27 23.13 -12.57
C LYS A 257 -13.84 22.31 -13.80
N ASP A 258 -14.44 22.50 -14.97
CA ASP A 258 -14.25 21.67 -16.16
C ASP A 258 -13.70 22.45 -17.38
N ARG A 259 -13.88 23.77 -17.41
CA ARG A 259 -13.52 24.63 -18.54
C ARG A 259 -13.12 26.04 -18.11
N LYS A 260 -12.59 26.80 -19.08
CA LYS A 260 -12.26 28.22 -18.99
C LYS A 260 -13.16 29.01 -19.93
N LEU A 261 -13.66 30.16 -19.49
CA LEU A 261 -14.56 31.03 -20.23
C LEU A 261 -13.98 32.45 -20.30
N LEU A 262 -14.23 33.13 -21.42
CA LEU A 262 -14.06 34.58 -21.54
C LEU A 262 -15.44 35.21 -21.66
N VAL A 263 -15.70 36.18 -20.79
CA VAL A 263 -16.99 36.88 -20.70
C VAL A 263 -16.77 38.34 -21.03
N ASP A 264 -17.56 38.86 -21.96
CA ASP A 264 -17.50 40.25 -22.41
C ASP A 264 -17.93 41.20 -21.29
N GLN A 265 -17.16 42.28 -21.09
CA GLN A 265 -17.36 43.15 -19.92
C GLN A 265 -18.62 44.03 -19.99
N PHE A 266 -19.18 44.24 -21.19
CA PHE A 266 -20.31 45.14 -21.41
C PHE A 266 -21.62 44.37 -21.50
N SER A 267 -21.63 43.29 -22.28
CA SER A 267 -22.80 42.43 -22.48
C SER A 267 -22.99 41.40 -21.37
N GLY A 268 -21.92 40.99 -20.68
CA GLY A 268 -21.97 39.89 -19.72
C GLY A 268 -22.20 38.52 -20.37
N GLU A 269 -22.07 38.41 -21.70
CA GLU A 269 -22.20 37.17 -22.44
C GLU A 269 -20.85 36.43 -22.58
N VAL A 270 -20.91 35.10 -22.61
CA VAL A 270 -19.73 34.26 -22.83
C VAL A 270 -19.33 34.33 -24.32
N THR A 271 -18.17 34.90 -24.61
CA THR A 271 -17.67 35.05 -26.00
C THR A 271 -16.90 33.83 -26.47
N LYS A 272 -16.08 33.26 -25.58
CA LYS A 272 -15.25 32.10 -25.88
C LYS A 272 -15.24 31.12 -24.73
N GLU A 273 -15.18 29.84 -25.06
CA GLU A 273 -14.99 28.77 -24.07
C GLU A 273 -13.94 27.76 -24.52
N SER A 274 -13.25 27.16 -23.55
CA SER A 274 -12.32 26.06 -23.78
C SER A 274 -12.39 25.06 -22.63
N TYR A 275 -12.76 23.82 -22.96
CA TYR A 275 -12.74 22.70 -22.02
C TYR A 275 -11.31 22.31 -21.63
N TYR A 276 -11.13 21.88 -20.39
CA TYR A 276 -9.84 21.37 -19.95
C TYR A 276 -9.57 19.99 -20.57
N PRO A 277 -8.36 19.76 -21.10
CA PRO A 277 -7.98 18.43 -21.54
C PRO A 277 -7.90 17.48 -20.36
N PHE A 278 -8.15 16.20 -20.61
CA PHE A 278 -8.18 15.14 -19.59
C PHE A 278 -6.95 15.18 -18.67
N ILE A 279 -5.76 15.42 -19.21
CA ILE A 279 -4.53 15.44 -18.42
C ILE A 279 -4.51 16.53 -17.33
N LYS A 280 -5.09 17.72 -17.61
CA LYS A 280 -5.20 18.80 -16.62
C LYS A 280 -6.19 18.43 -15.51
N LEU A 281 -7.29 17.77 -15.87
CA LEU A 281 -8.25 17.24 -14.91
C LEU A 281 -7.63 16.12 -14.06
N ALA A 282 -6.89 15.21 -14.69
CA ALA A 282 -6.17 14.12 -14.03
C ALA A 282 -5.11 14.65 -13.07
N THR A 283 -4.29 15.64 -13.45
CA THR A 283 -3.37 16.33 -12.54
C THR A 283 -4.09 16.84 -11.30
N ARG A 284 -5.22 17.53 -11.50
CA ARG A 284 -5.99 18.09 -10.38
C ARG A 284 -6.51 16.99 -9.46
N TRP A 285 -7.13 15.94 -10.00
CA TRP A 285 -7.65 14.84 -9.20
C TRP A 285 -6.53 14.12 -8.44
N ASN A 286 -5.38 13.88 -9.08
CA ASN A 286 -4.22 13.30 -8.42
C ASN A 286 -3.72 14.20 -7.28
N LEU A 287 -3.72 15.52 -7.45
CA LEU A 287 -3.33 16.45 -6.40
C LEU A 287 -4.28 16.38 -5.20
N ILE A 288 -5.59 16.42 -5.43
CA ILE A 288 -6.63 16.34 -4.39
C ILE A 288 -6.53 15.00 -3.65
N LEU A 289 -6.47 13.89 -4.40
CA LEU A 289 -6.37 12.54 -3.83
C LEU A 289 -5.07 12.30 -3.07
N HIS A 290 -3.97 12.92 -3.46
CA HIS A 290 -2.69 12.76 -2.76
C HIS A 290 -2.57 13.64 -1.52
N THR A 291 -3.17 14.84 -1.53
CA THR A 291 -3.00 15.84 -0.47
C THR A 291 -4.12 15.87 0.55
N GLY A 292 -5.32 15.40 0.21
CA GLY A 292 -6.47 15.49 1.12
C GLY A 292 -7.23 16.81 1.07
N LYS A 293 -6.78 17.77 0.25
CA LYS A 293 -7.42 19.09 0.12
C LYS A 293 -8.89 18.99 -0.24
N GLY A 294 -9.73 19.77 0.45
CA GLY A 294 -11.19 19.76 0.28
C GLY A 294 -11.92 18.60 0.95
N ASN A 295 -11.24 17.65 1.62
CA ASN A 295 -11.92 16.56 2.31
C ASN A 295 -11.17 16.10 3.58
N ILE A 296 -11.71 16.47 4.74
CA ILE A 296 -11.17 16.11 6.07
C ILE A 296 -11.11 14.59 6.25
N LEU A 297 -12.18 13.88 5.89
CA LEU A 297 -12.25 12.43 6.06
C LEU A 297 -11.16 11.74 5.24
N TRP A 298 -10.96 12.19 4.00
CA TRP A 298 -9.90 11.68 3.16
C TRP A 298 -8.52 12.01 3.73
N SER A 299 -8.32 13.22 4.26
CA SER A 299 -7.08 13.61 4.95
C SER A 299 -6.75 12.70 6.15
N ILE A 300 -7.77 12.32 6.94
CA ILE A 300 -7.61 11.34 8.04
C ILE A 300 -7.21 9.96 7.51
N ILE A 301 -7.83 9.51 6.41
CA ILE A 301 -7.46 8.24 5.76
C ILE A 301 -6.00 8.28 5.27
N LEU A 302 -5.56 9.39 4.67
CA LEU A 302 -4.18 9.58 4.23
C LEU A 302 -3.20 9.58 5.41
N PHE A 303 -3.56 10.20 6.54
CA PHE A 303 -2.76 10.17 7.77
C PHE A 303 -2.59 8.74 8.32
N ILE A 304 -3.69 7.98 8.40
CA ILE A 304 -3.69 6.58 8.87
C ILE A 304 -2.88 5.70 7.91
N ALA A 305 -3.08 5.86 6.60
CA ALA A 305 -2.36 5.11 5.59
C ALA A 305 -0.85 5.39 5.67
N SER A 306 -0.44 6.66 5.76
CA SER A 306 0.97 7.04 5.92
C SER A 306 1.58 6.46 7.19
N SER A 307 0.87 6.55 8.32
CA SER A 307 1.31 5.97 9.60
C SER A 307 1.45 4.44 9.52
N SER A 308 0.57 3.76 8.78
CA SER A 308 0.63 2.31 8.61
C SER A 308 1.84 1.83 7.81
N ILE A 309 2.39 2.65 6.90
CA ILE A 309 3.60 2.30 6.15
C ILE A 309 4.80 2.18 7.10
N LEU A 310 4.89 3.03 8.13
CA LEU A 310 5.91 2.90 9.18
C LEU A 310 5.79 1.58 9.93
N PHE A 311 4.56 1.18 10.25
CA PHE A 311 4.28 -0.11 10.87
C PHE A 311 4.65 -1.29 9.95
N PHE A 312 4.37 -1.20 8.64
CA PHE A 312 4.77 -2.22 7.69
C PHE A 312 6.29 -2.34 7.60
N MET A 313 7.02 -1.23 7.60
CA MET A 313 8.50 -1.25 7.61
C MET A 313 9.04 -1.96 8.85
N TYR A 314 8.51 -1.63 10.02
CA TYR A 314 8.87 -2.31 11.27
C TYR A 314 8.59 -3.82 11.22
N THR A 315 7.39 -4.21 10.81
CA THR A 315 6.99 -5.62 10.77
C THR A 315 7.75 -6.44 9.73
N VAL A 316 8.06 -5.86 8.55
CA VAL A 316 8.89 -6.51 7.53
C VAL A 316 10.29 -6.82 8.09
N PHE A 317 10.92 -5.86 8.77
CA PHE A 317 12.23 -6.05 9.36
C PHE A 317 12.19 -7.08 10.50
N SER A 318 11.23 -6.96 11.41
CA SER A 318 11.04 -7.88 12.55
C SER A 318 10.84 -9.33 12.09
N ILE A 319 9.95 -9.57 11.12
CA ILE A 319 9.66 -10.91 10.59
C ILE A 319 10.89 -11.47 9.87
N SER A 320 11.60 -10.64 9.09
CA SER A 320 12.74 -11.08 8.28
C SER A 320 13.96 -11.40 9.15
N LEU A 321 14.23 -10.58 10.16
CA LEU A 321 15.30 -10.84 11.14
C LEU A 321 15.04 -12.13 11.91
N LYS A 322 13.80 -12.34 12.39
CA LYS A 322 13.41 -13.60 13.06
C LYS A 322 13.62 -14.81 12.15
N ARG A 323 13.31 -14.71 10.85
CA ARG A 323 13.58 -15.80 9.87
C ARG A 323 15.07 -16.07 9.68
N LEU A 324 15.90 -15.03 9.57
CA LEU A 324 17.35 -15.17 9.43
C LEU A 324 18.00 -15.81 10.66
N LEU A 325 17.57 -15.41 11.86
CA LEU A 325 18.06 -15.97 13.12
C LEU A 325 17.63 -17.44 13.30
N ARG A 326 16.40 -17.79 12.90
CA ARG A 326 15.88 -19.17 12.97
C ARG A 326 16.50 -20.11 11.93
N GLY A 327 16.96 -19.58 10.79
CA GLY A 327 17.62 -20.35 9.73
C GLY A 327 19.11 -20.65 9.98
N LYS A 328 19.74 -20.06 11.00
CA LYS A 328 21.21 -20.10 11.21
C LYS A 328 21.72 -21.10 12.26
N LYS A 329 20.89 -22.01 12.77
CA LYS A 329 21.35 -23.11 13.64
C LYS A 329 21.47 -24.41 12.86
N THR A 330 22.45 -24.50 11.98
CA THR A 330 23.03 -25.81 11.64
C THR A 330 24.38 -25.86 12.35
N LYS A 331 24.40 -26.42 13.57
CA LYS A 331 25.66 -26.90 14.15
C LYS A 331 26.32 -27.85 13.15
N GLU A 332 27.64 -27.93 13.13
CA GLU A 332 28.37 -28.83 12.26
C GLU A 332 27.86 -30.26 12.43
N ILE A 333 27.34 -30.80 11.33
CA ILE A 333 26.74 -32.12 11.23
C ILE A 333 27.57 -32.91 10.22
N LEU A 334 27.83 -34.17 10.56
CA LEU A 334 28.34 -35.21 9.67
C LEU A 334 27.81 -35.06 8.23
N LYS A 335 28.62 -35.41 7.23
CA LYS A 335 28.21 -35.24 5.83
C LYS A 335 26.89 -35.99 5.61
N ALA A 336 25.95 -35.40 4.86
CA ALA A 336 24.61 -35.95 4.65
C ALA A 336 24.59 -37.44 4.20
N ASN A 337 25.64 -37.91 3.52
CA ASN A 337 25.75 -39.29 3.05
C ASN A 337 26.18 -40.28 4.14
N GLU A 338 26.61 -39.80 5.30
CA GLU A 338 27.07 -40.59 6.44
C GLU A 338 25.98 -40.78 7.50
N CYS A 339 24.90 -40.00 7.41
CA CYS A 339 23.79 -40.05 8.37
C CYS A 339 22.77 -41.14 8.03
N GLU A 340 22.31 -41.84 9.07
CA GLU A 340 21.28 -42.87 8.96
C GLU A 340 19.86 -42.29 9.04
N TYR A 341 19.71 -41.15 9.72
CA TYR A 341 18.43 -40.45 9.91
C TYR A 341 18.47 -39.12 9.17
N ILE A 342 17.52 -38.94 8.24
CA ILE A 342 17.41 -37.73 7.45
C ILE A 342 16.09 -37.04 7.77
N ILE A 343 16.15 -35.80 8.27
CA ILE A 343 15.00 -34.95 8.54
C ILE A 343 14.85 -33.96 7.39
N LEU A 344 13.71 -34.00 6.70
CA LEU A 344 13.39 -33.09 5.60
C LEU A 344 12.29 -32.13 6.02
N VAL A 345 12.50 -30.83 5.78
CA VAL A 345 11.60 -29.79 6.31
C VAL A 345 10.99 -28.90 5.22
N GLY A 346 9.66 -28.82 5.19
CA GLY A 346 8.89 -27.82 4.46
C GLY A 346 8.27 -26.79 5.39
N SER A 347 8.74 -25.55 5.38
CA SER A 347 8.32 -24.51 6.33
C SER A 347 8.23 -23.15 5.65
N GLU A 348 7.05 -22.53 5.71
CA GLU A 348 6.85 -21.20 5.11
C GLU A 348 7.31 -20.06 6.03
N THR A 349 6.99 -20.17 7.33
CA THR A 349 7.26 -19.12 8.33
C THR A 349 8.35 -19.50 9.34
N GLY A 350 8.93 -20.70 9.22
CA GLY A 350 9.95 -21.21 10.13
C GLY A 350 9.39 -22.04 11.30
N ASN A 351 8.09 -22.01 11.58
CA ASN A 351 7.53 -22.73 12.72
C ASN A 351 7.73 -24.24 12.64
N THR A 352 7.57 -24.85 11.46
CA THR A 352 7.81 -26.29 11.27
C THR A 352 9.28 -26.67 11.50
N PHE A 353 10.22 -25.74 11.28
CA PHE A 353 11.64 -25.99 11.59
C PHE A 353 11.88 -26.10 13.10
N ILE A 354 11.10 -25.40 13.93
CA ILE A 354 11.24 -25.49 15.39
C ILE A 354 10.97 -26.92 15.85
N PHE A 355 9.85 -27.51 15.43
CA PHE A 355 9.51 -28.90 15.74
C PHE A 355 10.54 -29.90 15.18
N ALA A 356 10.98 -29.68 13.94
CA ALA A 356 12.00 -30.52 13.32
C ALA A 356 13.34 -30.44 14.06
N ASN A 357 13.74 -29.26 14.55
CA ASN A 357 14.95 -29.04 15.33
C ASN A 357 14.84 -29.69 16.72
N ILE A 358 13.70 -29.57 17.40
CA ILE A 358 13.47 -30.27 18.67
C ILE A 358 13.65 -31.78 18.49
N PHE A 359 13.06 -32.34 17.44
CA PHE A 359 13.21 -33.77 17.13
C PHE A 359 14.65 -34.16 16.73
N PHE A 360 15.31 -33.30 15.95
CA PHE A 360 16.72 -33.46 15.58
C PHE A 360 17.63 -33.53 16.82
N GLU A 361 17.50 -32.56 17.74
CA GLU A 361 18.29 -32.51 18.97
C GLU A 361 18.06 -33.75 19.84
N SER A 362 16.81 -34.22 19.95
CA SER A 362 16.50 -35.43 20.69
C SER A 362 17.11 -36.70 20.08
N LEU A 363 17.14 -36.82 18.75
CA LEU A 363 17.81 -37.94 18.08
C LEU A 363 19.34 -37.88 18.23
N VAL A 364 19.93 -36.69 18.17
CA VAL A 364 21.37 -36.51 18.42
C VAL A 364 21.71 -36.86 19.86
N LYS A 365 20.91 -36.43 20.85
CA LYS A 365 21.04 -36.82 22.26
C LYS A 365 20.91 -38.33 22.47
N ALA A 366 20.13 -39.03 21.64
CA ALA A 366 20.01 -40.49 21.61
C ALA A 366 21.16 -41.20 20.86
N GLY A 367 22.24 -40.48 20.51
CA GLY A 367 23.43 -41.02 19.87
C GLY A 367 23.25 -41.41 18.41
N LYS A 368 22.27 -40.83 17.71
CA LYS A 368 22.03 -41.11 16.29
C LYS A 368 22.72 -40.09 15.38
N ASN A 369 23.18 -40.56 14.22
CA ASN A 369 23.71 -39.69 13.16
C ASN A 369 22.55 -39.13 12.34
N VAL A 370 22.25 -37.85 12.54
CA VAL A 370 21.09 -37.18 11.95
C VAL A 370 21.54 -36.06 11.03
N PHE A 371 20.88 -35.91 9.88
CA PHE A 371 21.02 -34.76 9.00
C PHE A 371 19.67 -34.06 8.82
N ILE A 372 19.64 -32.73 8.89
CA ILE A 372 18.42 -31.93 8.68
C ILE A 372 18.58 -31.02 7.46
N SER A 373 17.55 -30.95 6.60
CA SER A 373 17.60 -30.13 5.39
C SER A 373 16.22 -29.67 4.91
N PRO A 374 16.11 -28.54 4.19
CA PRO A 374 14.90 -28.21 3.45
C PRO A 374 14.53 -29.29 2.42
N LEU A 375 13.24 -29.48 2.17
CA LEU A 375 12.74 -30.39 1.13
C LEU A 375 13.26 -30.05 -0.28
N ASN A 376 13.46 -28.77 -0.59
CA ASN A 376 14.10 -28.32 -1.83
C ASN A 376 15.53 -28.83 -1.99
N ASN A 377 16.21 -29.24 -0.93
CA ASN A 377 17.59 -29.74 -0.95
C ASN A 377 17.66 -31.27 -1.01
N TYR A 378 16.51 -31.93 -1.26
CA TYR A 378 16.45 -33.38 -1.43
C TYR A 378 17.47 -33.86 -2.47
N LYS A 379 18.19 -34.91 -2.10
CA LYS A 379 19.25 -35.54 -2.90
C LYS A 379 19.37 -37.01 -2.50
N LYS A 380 20.29 -37.72 -3.14
CA LYS A 380 20.65 -39.09 -2.74
C LYS A 380 21.32 -39.08 -1.36
N TYR A 381 20.93 -40.01 -0.49
CA TYR A 381 21.51 -40.21 0.84
C TYR A 381 21.99 -41.65 0.98
N ASN A 382 23.30 -41.89 0.87
CA ASN A 382 23.85 -43.25 0.70
C ASN A 382 23.70 -44.16 1.92
N LYS A 383 23.73 -43.64 3.14
CA LYS A 383 23.56 -44.43 4.39
C LYS A 383 22.19 -44.25 5.05
N ALA A 384 21.27 -43.54 4.41
CA ALA A 384 19.95 -43.30 4.99
C ALA A 384 19.18 -44.62 5.17
N LYS A 385 18.67 -44.81 6.38
CA LYS A 385 17.75 -45.88 6.78
C LYS A 385 16.37 -45.32 7.09
N ASN A 386 16.31 -44.08 7.57
CA ASN A 386 15.07 -43.39 7.94
C ASN A 386 15.00 -41.98 7.33
N ILE A 387 13.88 -41.65 6.69
CA ILE A 387 13.52 -40.29 6.28
C ILE A 387 12.30 -39.82 7.07
N ILE A 388 12.43 -38.72 7.79
CA ILE A 388 11.36 -38.12 8.56
C ILE A 388 11.06 -36.75 7.95
N VAL A 389 9.83 -36.56 7.46
CA VAL A 389 9.43 -35.30 6.85
C VAL A 389 8.58 -34.49 7.82
N PHE A 390 8.96 -33.24 8.03
CA PHE A 390 8.15 -32.23 8.71
C PHE A 390 7.73 -31.19 7.69
N THR A 391 6.47 -31.13 7.30
CA THR A 391 6.04 -30.14 6.30
C THR A 391 4.75 -29.42 6.67
N SER A 392 4.76 -28.10 6.49
CA SER A 392 3.56 -27.27 6.52
C SER A 392 2.83 -27.28 5.18
N THR A 393 1.57 -26.86 5.19
CA THR A 393 0.79 -26.56 3.98
C THR A 393 0.50 -25.06 3.93
N TYR A 394 0.58 -24.44 2.75
CA TYR A 394 0.39 -23.00 2.59
C TYR A 394 -0.67 -22.65 1.55
N GLY A 395 -1.35 -21.52 1.74
CA GLY A 395 -2.41 -21.05 0.83
C GLY A 395 -3.52 -22.09 0.66
N ASN A 396 -3.83 -22.41 -0.60
CA ASN A 396 -4.90 -23.37 -0.94
C ASN A 396 -4.37 -24.79 -1.15
N GLY A 397 -3.66 -25.31 -0.14
CA GLY A 397 -3.12 -26.68 -0.15
C GLY A 397 -1.73 -26.83 -0.80
N GLU A 398 -1.01 -25.73 -1.01
CA GLU A 398 0.26 -25.73 -1.75
C GLU A 398 1.48 -26.04 -0.86
N ALA A 399 2.58 -26.38 -1.53
CA ALA A 399 3.90 -26.53 -0.92
C ALA A 399 4.43 -25.23 -0.31
N PRO A 400 5.09 -25.29 0.86
CA PRO A 400 5.93 -24.20 1.34
C PRO A 400 7.02 -23.86 0.32
N SER A 401 7.43 -22.59 0.33
CA SER A 401 8.46 -22.02 -0.56
C SER A 401 9.78 -22.82 -0.59
N ASN A 402 10.17 -23.44 0.53
CA ASN A 402 11.37 -24.27 0.64
C ASN A 402 11.14 -25.77 0.32
N ALA A 403 9.99 -26.13 -0.26
CA ALA A 403 9.61 -27.50 -0.62
C ALA A 403 9.05 -27.66 -2.05
N VAL A 404 8.84 -26.57 -2.79
CA VAL A 404 8.27 -26.57 -4.16
C VAL A 404 9.03 -27.47 -5.14
N LEU A 405 10.35 -27.60 -5.01
CA LEU A 405 11.20 -28.38 -5.92
C LEU A 405 11.25 -29.87 -5.57
N PHE A 406 10.64 -30.30 -4.45
CA PHE A 406 10.77 -31.65 -3.94
C PHE A 406 10.28 -32.71 -4.93
N LYS A 407 9.07 -32.55 -5.49
CA LYS A 407 8.47 -33.51 -6.42
C LYS A 407 9.36 -33.76 -7.65
N GLU A 408 9.88 -32.68 -8.23
CA GLU A 408 10.82 -32.72 -9.36
C GLU A 408 12.12 -33.44 -8.99
N LYS A 409 12.70 -33.11 -7.84
CA LYS A 409 13.96 -33.72 -7.38
C LYS A 409 13.80 -35.19 -7.02
N PHE A 410 12.70 -35.56 -6.37
CA PHE A 410 12.43 -36.94 -5.99
C PHE A 410 12.40 -37.89 -7.20
N LYS A 411 11.83 -37.43 -8.32
CA LYS A 411 11.81 -38.17 -9.60
C LYS A 411 13.21 -38.32 -10.23
N LYS A 412 14.11 -37.35 -10.04
CA LYS A 412 15.45 -37.35 -10.64
C LYS A 412 16.48 -38.16 -9.85
N VAL A 413 16.24 -38.41 -8.57
CA VAL A 413 17.16 -39.13 -7.70
C VAL A 413 17.00 -40.64 -7.87
N THR A 414 18.11 -41.35 -8.04
CA THR A 414 18.12 -42.81 -8.03
C THR A 414 18.14 -43.34 -6.59
N HIS A 415 17.08 -44.06 -6.22
CA HIS A 415 16.87 -44.60 -4.88
C HIS A 415 17.42 -46.03 -4.82
N VAL A 416 18.50 -46.22 -4.07
CA VAL A 416 19.22 -47.52 -4.03
C VAL A 416 18.87 -48.32 -2.78
N ASN A 417 18.65 -47.64 -1.66
CA ASN A 417 18.39 -48.26 -0.37
C ASN A 417 16.90 -48.42 -0.12
N GLU A 418 16.54 -49.45 0.64
CA GLU A 418 15.22 -49.49 1.29
C GLU A 418 15.22 -48.55 2.49
N ILE A 419 14.31 -47.59 2.50
CA ILE A 419 14.25 -46.52 3.48
C ILE A 419 12.89 -46.52 4.16
N ASN A 420 12.88 -46.55 5.48
CA ASN A 420 11.68 -46.32 6.26
C ASN A 420 11.36 -44.83 6.26
N PHE A 421 10.08 -44.46 6.16
CA PHE A 421 9.70 -43.05 6.22
C PHE A 421 8.47 -42.76 7.07
N SER A 422 8.44 -41.55 7.59
CA SER A 422 7.29 -40.96 8.28
C SER A 422 7.10 -39.52 7.85
N VAL A 423 5.84 -39.07 7.79
CA VAL A 423 5.48 -37.70 7.40
C VAL A 423 4.62 -37.07 8.48
N LEU A 424 5.01 -35.86 8.87
CA LEU A 424 4.32 -34.98 9.79
C LEU A 424 3.82 -33.74 9.05
N GLY A 425 2.51 -33.64 8.91
CA GLY A 425 1.85 -32.51 8.28
C GLY A 425 1.43 -31.46 9.31
N PHE A 426 1.86 -30.22 9.14
CA PHE A 426 1.41 -29.07 9.93
C PHE A 426 0.41 -28.25 9.10
N GLY A 427 -0.79 -28.09 9.62
CA GLY A 427 -1.85 -27.37 8.93
C GLY A 427 -2.85 -26.74 9.90
N SER A 428 -3.94 -26.27 9.34
CA SER A 428 -5.06 -25.72 10.10
C SER A 428 -6.38 -26.21 9.51
N LEU A 429 -7.28 -26.67 10.39
CA LEU A 429 -8.64 -27.09 10.04
C LEU A 429 -9.50 -25.92 9.52
N ALA A 430 -9.03 -24.68 9.67
CA ALA A 430 -9.72 -23.52 9.12
C ALA A 430 -9.59 -23.38 7.61
N TYR A 431 -8.71 -24.15 6.98
CA TYR A 431 -8.56 -24.19 5.53
C TYR A 431 -9.11 -25.51 5.00
N PRO A 432 -9.87 -25.50 3.89
CA PRO A 432 -10.49 -26.72 3.35
C PRO A 432 -9.50 -27.85 3.06
N LYS A 433 -8.28 -27.49 2.63
CA LYS A 433 -7.21 -28.43 2.25
C LYS A 433 -6.25 -28.69 3.42
N PHE A 434 -6.78 -29.20 4.53
CA PHE A 434 -6.03 -29.45 5.75
C PHE A 434 -4.87 -30.45 5.54
N CYS A 435 -3.65 -29.96 5.71
CA CYS A 435 -2.39 -30.70 5.53
C CYS A 435 -2.17 -31.26 4.11
N GLN A 436 -2.79 -30.68 3.07
CA GLN A 436 -2.74 -31.23 1.71
C GLN A 436 -1.32 -31.49 1.20
N PHE A 437 -0.38 -30.55 1.36
CA PHE A 437 0.97 -30.79 0.86
C PHE A 437 1.69 -31.95 1.59
N ALA A 438 1.36 -32.20 2.86
CA ALA A 438 1.88 -33.35 3.57
C ALA A 438 1.29 -34.67 3.04
N ILE A 439 0.02 -34.65 2.62
CA ILE A 439 -0.63 -35.77 1.92
C ILE A 439 0.12 -36.04 0.60
N ASP A 440 0.35 -34.99 -0.20
CA ASP A 440 1.05 -35.10 -1.48
C ASP A 440 2.47 -35.68 -1.30
N VAL A 441 3.20 -35.25 -0.26
CA VAL A 441 4.54 -35.80 0.04
C VAL A 441 4.46 -37.26 0.48
N TYR A 442 3.48 -37.62 1.32
CA TYR A 442 3.27 -38.99 1.76
C TYR A 442 2.98 -39.93 0.57
N GLU A 443 2.13 -39.49 -0.36
CA GLU A 443 1.83 -40.21 -1.61
C GLU A 443 3.06 -40.34 -2.52
N ILE A 444 3.87 -39.28 -2.65
CA ILE A 444 5.12 -39.33 -3.43
C ILE A 444 6.07 -40.42 -2.89
N PHE A 445 6.26 -40.51 -1.57
CA PHE A 445 7.08 -41.57 -1.00
C PHE A 445 6.46 -42.96 -1.22
N ASN A 446 5.15 -43.13 -0.97
CA ASN A 446 4.46 -44.40 -1.19
C ASN A 446 4.45 -44.86 -2.65
N SER A 447 4.58 -43.95 -3.62
CA SER A 447 4.64 -44.30 -5.04
C SER A 447 5.91 -45.08 -5.43
N ASN A 448 6.90 -45.19 -4.53
CA ASN A 448 8.16 -45.86 -4.79
C ASN A 448 8.36 -47.04 -3.81
N VAL A 449 8.52 -48.24 -4.37
CA VAL A 449 8.69 -49.52 -3.63
C VAL A 449 9.87 -49.54 -2.67
N LYS A 450 10.87 -48.66 -2.85
CA LYS A 450 12.03 -48.56 -1.95
C LYS A 450 11.71 -47.81 -0.64
N PHE A 451 10.53 -47.22 -0.51
CA PHE A 451 10.13 -46.50 0.68
C PHE A 451 9.01 -47.22 1.41
N LYS A 452 9.24 -47.52 2.69
CA LYS A 452 8.26 -48.19 3.54
C LYS A 452 7.75 -47.25 4.62
N SER A 453 6.44 -47.02 4.65
CA SER A 453 5.83 -46.22 5.71
C SER A 453 5.85 -47.01 7.02
N ILE A 454 6.53 -46.48 8.05
CA ILE A 454 6.61 -47.09 9.40
C ILE A 454 5.39 -46.73 10.27
N ILE A 455 4.80 -45.57 10.01
CA ILE A 455 3.59 -45.09 10.68
C ILE A 455 2.75 -44.27 9.67
N PRO A 456 1.41 -44.25 9.82
CA PRO A 456 0.54 -43.43 8.98
C PRO A 456 0.90 -41.94 9.03
N LEU A 457 0.51 -41.20 7.97
CA LEU A 457 0.60 -39.75 7.95
C LEU A 457 -0.09 -39.15 9.18
N HIS A 458 0.63 -38.35 9.96
CA HIS A 458 0.08 -37.64 11.11
C HIS A 458 -0.12 -36.17 10.79
N LYS A 459 -1.32 -35.65 11.08
CA LYS A 459 -1.72 -34.27 10.78
C LYS A 459 -1.88 -33.48 12.07
N ILE A 460 -1.03 -32.47 12.25
CA ILE A 460 -1.03 -31.56 13.39
C ILE A 460 -1.84 -30.32 13.03
N ASN A 461 -2.93 -30.10 13.77
CA ASN A 461 -3.70 -28.87 13.70
C ASN A 461 -3.02 -27.76 14.55
N GLU A 462 -2.87 -26.57 13.97
CA GLU A 462 -2.47 -25.34 14.67
C GLU A 462 -1.18 -25.44 15.49
N GLN A 463 -0.21 -26.23 15.02
CA GLN A 463 1.09 -26.44 15.70
C GLN A 463 0.92 -26.92 17.16
N SER A 464 -0.01 -27.86 17.39
CA SER A 464 -0.26 -28.44 18.71
C SER A 464 0.95 -29.20 19.24
N ASN A 465 1.50 -28.75 20.38
CA ASN A 465 2.59 -29.42 21.08
C ASN A 465 2.19 -30.82 21.56
N ASN A 466 0.96 -31.00 22.04
CA ASN A 466 0.48 -32.29 22.54
C ASN A 466 0.42 -33.32 21.40
N SER A 467 -0.13 -32.92 20.25
CA SER A 467 -0.20 -33.80 19.08
C SER A 467 1.19 -34.16 18.54
N PHE A 468 2.15 -33.23 18.63
CA PHE A 468 3.56 -33.52 18.32
C PHE A 468 4.17 -34.51 19.31
N LEU A 469 3.98 -34.32 20.63
CA LEU A 469 4.49 -35.22 21.66
C LEU A 469 3.90 -36.62 21.52
N GLU A 470 2.60 -36.75 21.29
CA GLU A 470 1.93 -38.04 21.03
C GLU A 470 2.56 -38.76 19.84
N TRP A 471 2.77 -38.05 18.73
CA TRP A 471 3.42 -38.62 17.56
C TRP A 471 4.86 -39.07 17.87
N THR A 472 5.64 -38.26 18.59
CA THR A 472 7.02 -38.64 18.92
C THR A 472 7.09 -39.90 19.78
N LYS A 473 6.14 -40.11 20.70
CA LYS A 473 6.03 -41.33 21.51
C LYS A 473 5.75 -42.56 20.63
N VAL A 474 4.81 -42.44 19.68
CA VAL A 474 4.50 -43.52 18.74
C VAL A 474 5.70 -43.85 17.86
N TRP A 475 6.34 -42.82 17.29
CA TRP A 475 7.52 -42.99 16.43
C TRP A 475 8.70 -43.62 17.20
N SER A 476 8.95 -43.17 18.43
CA SER A 476 9.97 -43.70 19.35
C SER A 476 9.75 -45.19 19.63
N LYS A 477 8.51 -45.59 19.92
CA LYS A 477 8.13 -46.99 20.17
C LYS A 477 8.37 -47.89 18.96
N VAL A 478 8.00 -47.44 17.76
CA VAL A 478 8.16 -48.22 16.51
C VAL A 478 9.63 -48.40 16.13
N ASN A 479 10.48 -47.41 16.43
CA ASN A 479 11.91 -47.44 16.08
C ASN A 479 12.81 -47.96 17.21
N SER A 480 12.25 -48.28 18.38
CA SER A 480 13.00 -48.71 19.58
C SER A 480 14.10 -47.72 19.97
N ILE A 481 13.81 -46.41 19.94
CA ILE A 481 14.72 -45.33 20.34
C ILE A 481 14.07 -44.53 21.46
N ASP A 482 14.68 -44.46 22.64
CA ASP A 482 14.20 -43.59 23.71
C ASP A 482 14.48 -42.11 23.36
N LEU A 483 13.42 -41.35 23.12
CA LEU A 483 13.50 -39.94 22.75
C LEU A 483 12.93 -39.07 23.87
N ARG A 484 13.78 -38.26 24.49
CA ARG A 484 13.37 -37.21 25.42
C ARG A 484 13.16 -35.91 24.65
N ILE A 485 11.90 -35.49 24.52
CA ILE A 485 11.50 -34.26 23.83
C ILE A 485 11.38 -33.14 24.87
N GLU A 486 12.26 -32.15 24.78
CA GLU A 486 12.21 -30.93 25.61
C GLU A 486 11.60 -29.79 24.79
N ILE A 487 10.39 -29.36 25.14
CA ILE A 487 9.76 -28.18 24.52
C ILE A 487 10.02 -26.98 25.41
N ASN A 488 11.03 -26.19 25.08
CA ASN A 488 11.25 -24.92 25.77
C ASN A 488 10.13 -23.93 25.41
N ASN A 489 9.30 -23.58 26.40
CA ASN A 489 8.21 -22.62 26.24
C ASN A 489 8.68 -21.18 25.97
N SER A 490 9.98 -20.89 26.10
CA SER A 490 10.57 -19.55 25.94
C SER A 490 10.55 -19.00 24.52
N GLU A 491 10.27 -19.80 23.49
CA GLU A 491 10.19 -19.31 22.09
C GLU A 491 8.81 -18.74 21.71
N LYS A 492 7.83 -18.76 22.63
CA LYS A 492 6.47 -18.23 22.39
C LYS A 492 6.28 -16.76 22.77
N GLU A 493 7.18 -16.15 23.54
CA GLU A 493 6.93 -14.85 24.19
C GLU A 493 7.77 -13.66 23.72
N ILE A 494 8.46 -13.72 22.56
CA ILE A 494 9.20 -12.54 22.03
C ILE A 494 8.98 -12.32 20.53
#